data_AF-A0A7Y4WQK5-F1
#
_entry.id   AF-A0A7Y4WQK5-F1
#
_cell.length_a   1.000
_cell.length_b   1.000
_cell.length_c   1.000
_cell.angle_alpha   90.00
_cell.angle_beta   90.00
_cell.angle_gamma   90.00
#
_symmetry.space_group_name_H-M   'P 1'
#
loop_
_entity.id
_entity.type
_entity.pdbx_description
1 polymer ?
#
loop_
_entity_poly.entity_id
_entity_poly.type
_entity_poly.pdbx_seq_one_letter_code
_entity_poly.pdbx_strand_id
1 'polypeptide(L)'
;MLNRALLAAVSLLSLAACEGVDATTPPQPLPTTPAPSQQTWLCGREYVNHAWGYQRRGMVLDVSGNIWKYEVMGRAGSAQWNPTDATRLTEADLKMRYEGAMVVPGKKVPVPEVEKNVPLIVDASQATPPQPTQRGADMGQTLLYCYTYDAGARTYSQVMLDNKGDWDSTNPSQAGKNLRSWLNGWFGPAS
;
A
#
# COMPACT_ATOMS: atom_id res chain seq x y z
N MET A 1 67.61 -0.80 72.82
CA MET A 1 67.27 0.58 73.24
C MET A 1 66.04 1.03 72.45
N LEU A 2 65.12 1.73 73.13
CA LEU A 2 63.93 2.50 72.67
C LEU A 2 64.04 3.08 71.24
N ASN A 3 62.99 3.31 70.43
CA ASN A 3 61.67 3.94 70.66
C ASN A 3 60.77 3.72 69.40
N ARG A 4 59.44 3.50 69.51
CA ARG A 4 58.31 4.45 69.24
C ARG A 4 58.39 5.22 67.89
N ALA A 5 57.34 5.40 67.07
CA ALA A 5 55.90 5.17 67.12
C ALA A 5 55.25 5.60 65.76
N LEU A 6 54.05 5.04 65.44
CA LEU A 6 52.88 5.60 64.71
C LEU A 6 53.09 6.30 63.32
N LEU A 7 52.32 6.10 62.23
CA LEU A 7 50.85 6.12 62.05
C LEU A 7 50.46 5.74 60.59
N ALA A 8 49.29 5.09 60.45
CA ALA A 8 48.22 5.15 59.41
C ALA A 8 48.54 5.56 57.94
N ALA A 9 47.80 5.18 56.89
CA ALA A 9 46.80 4.16 56.52
C ALA A 9 46.38 4.52 55.06
N VAL A 10 45.63 3.62 54.41
CA VAL A 10 44.73 3.88 53.26
C VAL A 10 45.30 3.64 51.84
N SER A 11 45.03 2.41 51.40
CA SER A 11 44.26 2.00 50.21
C SER A 11 44.84 2.07 48.79
N LEU A 12 44.98 0.84 48.25
CA LEU A 12 44.39 0.31 47.01
C LEU A 12 44.54 1.11 45.71
N LEU A 13 45.31 0.55 44.77
CA LEU A 13 44.84 0.36 43.40
C LEU A 13 45.61 -0.80 42.75
N SER A 14 44.86 -1.87 42.48
CA SER A 14 45.27 -3.01 41.69
C SER A 14 45.23 -2.63 40.20
N LEU A 15 46.26 -2.98 39.45
CA LEU A 15 46.13 -3.21 38.00
C LEU A 15 46.77 -4.56 37.68
N ALA A 16 45.89 -5.52 37.40
CA ALA A 16 46.21 -6.77 36.76
C ALA A 16 46.63 -6.50 35.31
N ALA A 17 47.70 -7.16 34.91
CA ALA A 17 48.05 -7.41 33.52
C ALA A 17 47.26 -8.62 32.99
N CYS A 18 47.48 -8.92 31.70
CA CYS A 18 46.94 -10.01 30.86
C CYS A 18 45.69 -9.60 30.08
N GLU A 19 45.53 -9.88 28.78
CA GLU A 19 46.39 -10.39 27.71
C GLU A 19 45.55 -10.23 26.42
N GLY A 20 46.20 -10.30 25.26
CA GLY A 20 45.57 -10.04 23.97
C GLY A 20 44.41 -10.99 23.61
N VAL A 21 43.42 -10.43 22.92
CA VAL A 21 42.47 -11.16 22.07
C VAL A 21 42.40 -10.46 20.73
N ASP A 22 42.59 -11.27 19.69
CA ASP A 22 42.56 -10.91 18.28
C ASP A 22 41.38 -10.01 17.92
N ALA A 23 41.68 -9.03 17.05
CA ALA A 23 40.73 -8.08 16.52
C ALA A 23 39.65 -8.78 15.68
N THR A 24 38.54 -9.08 16.34
CA THR A 24 37.29 -9.54 15.76
C THR A 24 36.71 -8.46 14.84
N THR A 25 36.28 -8.92 13.67
CA THR A 25 35.38 -8.29 12.68
C THR A 25 34.49 -7.19 13.28
N PRO A 26 34.33 -6.02 12.60
CA PRO A 26 33.37 -5.00 13.01
C PRO A 26 31.99 -5.63 13.20
N PRO A 27 31.24 -5.29 14.27
CA PRO A 27 29.88 -5.79 14.44
C PRO A 27 29.07 -5.37 13.21
N GLN A 28 28.58 -6.36 12.45
CA GLN A 28 27.64 -6.09 11.38
C GLN A 28 26.42 -5.39 11.99
N PRO A 29 25.88 -4.34 11.33
CA PRO A 29 24.61 -3.77 11.76
C PRO A 29 23.58 -4.89 11.84
N LEU A 30 22.89 -4.98 12.98
CA LEU A 30 21.72 -5.85 13.11
C LEU A 30 20.79 -5.62 11.90
N PRO A 31 20.16 -6.66 11.34
CA PRO A 31 19.17 -6.47 10.30
C PRO A 31 18.07 -5.55 10.85
N THR A 32 18.08 -4.29 10.40
CA THR A 32 17.00 -3.34 10.67
C THR A 32 15.74 -3.93 10.08
N THR A 33 14.82 -4.34 10.94
CA THR A 33 13.43 -4.60 10.55
C THR A 33 12.97 -3.42 9.71
N PRO A 34 12.51 -3.63 8.45
CA PRO A 34 11.93 -2.54 7.67
C PRO A 34 10.83 -1.88 8.50
N ALA A 35 10.81 -0.55 8.55
CA ALA A 35 9.68 0.16 9.11
C ALA A 35 8.39 -0.40 8.46
N PRO A 36 7.29 -0.57 9.22
CA PRO A 36 6.04 -1.07 8.65
C PRO A 36 5.70 -0.26 7.40
N SER A 37 5.37 -0.94 6.30
CA SER A 37 5.02 -0.24 5.08
C SER A 37 3.87 0.72 5.41
N GLN A 38 4.05 1.99 5.08
CA GLN A 38 2.99 2.99 5.22
C GLN A 38 1.87 2.80 4.19
N GLN A 39 1.98 1.77 3.36
CA GLN A 39 0.98 1.39 2.38
C GLN A 39 -0.26 0.84 3.10
N THR A 40 -1.40 1.47 2.86
CA THR A 40 -2.71 1.00 3.33
C THR A 40 -3.47 0.31 2.21
N TRP A 41 -3.51 0.92 1.02
CA TRP A 41 -4.40 0.52 -0.06
C TRP A 41 -3.69 -0.33 -1.12
N LEU A 42 -4.34 -1.42 -1.55
CA LEU A 42 -3.79 -2.34 -2.55
C LEU A 42 -4.51 -2.26 -3.89
N CYS A 43 -5.80 -2.61 -3.91
CA CYS A 43 -6.55 -2.75 -5.15
C CYS A 43 -7.99 -2.33 -4.96
N GLY A 44 -8.64 -1.86 -6.03
CA GLY A 44 -10.02 -1.43 -5.95
C GLY A 44 -10.78 -1.64 -7.25
N ARG A 45 -12.11 -1.64 -7.12
CA ARG A 45 -13.03 -1.46 -8.23
C ARG A 45 -13.88 -0.23 -7.96
N GLU A 46 -14.01 0.62 -8.96
CA GLU A 46 -14.79 1.85 -8.88
C GLU A 46 -15.65 2.00 -10.12
N TYR A 47 -16.92 2.31 -9.93
CA TYR A 47 -17.80 2.84 -10.96
C TYR A 47 -17.91 4.35 -10.78
N VAL A 48 -17.74 5.11 -11.85
CA VAL A 48 -17.96 6.56 -11.91
C VAL A 48 -18.91 6.86 -13.06
N ASN A 49 -19.93 7.67 -12.81
CA ASN A 49 -20.76 8.25 -13.87
C ASN A 49 -20.95 9.75 -13.62
N HIS A 50 -20.89 10.51 -14.71
CA HIS A 50 -21.14 11.95 -14.71
C HIS A 50 -22.47 12.31 -15.40
N ALA A 51 -23.05 11.37 -16.15
CA ALA A 51 -24.34 11.56 -16.79
C ALA A 51 -25.44 11.61 -15.72
N TRP A 52 -26.30 12.64 -15.83
CA TRP A 52 -27.50 12.80 -14.98
C TRP A 52 -27.22 12.94 -13.46
N GLY A 53 -25.98 13.31 -13.11
CA GLY A 53 -25.53 13.49 -11.72
C GLY A 53 -24.20 12.77 -11.49
N TYR A 54 -23.43 13.22 -10.48
CA TYR A 54 -22.19 12.54 -10.13
C TYR A 54 -22.50 11.33 -9.26
N GLN A 55 -22.11 10.16 -9.75
CA GLN A 55 -22.22 8.89 -9.04
C GLN A 55 -20.84 8.26 -8.97
N ARG A 56 -20.45 7.86 -7.77
CA ARG A 56 -19.23 7.08 -7.59
C ARG A 56 -19.44 6.03 -6.51
N ARG A 57 -19.15 4.78 -6.82
CA ARG A 57 -19.28 3.68 -5.86
C ARG A 57 -18.23 2.63 -6.13
N GLY A 58 -17.81 1.92 -5.10
CA GLY A 58 -16.75 0.95 -5.29
C GLY A 58 -16.44 0.10 -4.08
N MET A 59 -15.44 -0.74 -4.28
CA MET A 59 -14.80 -1.52 -3.23
C MET A 59 -13.28 -1.31 -3.30
N VAL A 60 -12.61 -1.32 -2.15
CA VAL A 60 -11.15 -1.28 -2.07
C VAL A 60 -10.64 -2.30 -1.05
N LEU A 61 -9.57 -2.99 -1.40
CA LEU A 61 -8.82 -3.94 -0.59
C LEU A 61 -7.62 -3.22 0.05
N ASP A 62 -7.47 -3.37 1.36
CA ASP A 62 -6.29 -2.91 2.09
C ASP A 62 -5.24 -4.02 2.31
N VAL A 63 -4.05 -3.64 2.78
CA VAL A 63 -2.94 -4.56 3.10
C VAL A 63 -3.28 -5.56 4.22
N SER A 64 -4.28 -5.28 5.04
CA SER A 64 -4.75 -6.16 6.11
C SER A 64 -5.82 -7.16 5.64
N GLY A 65 -6.13 -7.16 4.33
CA GLY A 65 -7.13 -8.03 3.72
C GLY A 65 -8.56 -7.55 3.89
N ASN A 66 -8.81 -6.38 4.49
CA ASN A 66 -10.17 -5.89 4.64
C ASN A 66 -10.68 -5.36 3.29
N ILE A 67 -11.94 -5.66 2.99
CA ILE A 67 -12.63 -5.08 1.85
C ILE A 67 -13.53 -3.96 2.36
N TRP A 68 -13.30 -2.76 1.87
CA TRP A 68 -14.09 -1.58 2.17
C TRP A 68 -15.04 -1.30 1.02
N LYS A 69 -16.25 -0.82 1.31
CA LYS A 69 -17.24 -0.40 0.32
C LYS A 69 -17.63 1.05 0.58
N TYR A 70 -17.75 1.84 -0.49
CA TYR A 70 -18.19 3.24 -0.42
C TYR A 70 -19.17 3.55 -1.55
N GLU A 71 -19.96 4.61 -1.33
CA GLU A 71 -20.92 5.14 -2.26
C GLU A 71 -21.05 6.65 -2.05
N VAL A 72 -20.92 7.41 -3.12
CA VAL A 72 -20.94 8.86 -3.16
C VAL A 72 -21.91 9.26 -4.27
N MET A 73 -22.97 9.95 -3.89
CA MET A 73 -24.01 10.45 -4.78
C MET A 73 -24.18 11.95 -4.56
N GLY A 74 -24.32 12.74 -5.63
CA GLY A 74 -24.58 14.17 -5.45
C GLY A 74 -24.53 15.02 -6.73
N ARG A 75 -24.82 16.31 -6.54
CA ARG A 75 -24.67 17.33 -7.59
C ARG A 75 -23.19 17.63 -7.78
N ALA A 76 -22.75 17.77 -9.03
CA ALA A 76 -21.36 18.10 -9.36
C ALA A 76 -20.88 19.33 -8.56
N GLY A 77 -19.77 19.21 -7.82
CA GLY A 77 -19.11 20.33 -7.13
C GLY A 77 -18.72 20.13 -5.67
N SER A 78 -19.40 19.28 -4.89
CA SER A 78 -19.09 19.15 -3.43
C SER A 78 -18.56 17.78 -2.97
N ALA A 79 -18.47 16.79 -3.87
CA ALA A 79 -18.06 15.42 -3.52
C ALA A 79 -17.23 14.72 -4.62
N GLN A 80 -16.78 15.47 -5.63
CA GLN A 80 -15.97 14.91 -6.72
C GLN A 80 -14.52 14.80 -6.28
N TRP A 81 -13.99 13.58 -6.28
CA TRP A 81 -12.58 13.36 -6.03
C TRP A 81 -11.75 13.85 -7.22
N ASN A 82 -10.83 14.76 -6.94
CA ASN A 82 -9.99 15.41 -7.93
C ASN A 82 -8.60 15.66 -7.31
N PRO A 83 -7.72 14.65 -7.24
CA PRO A 83 -6.39 14.81 -6.69
C PRO A 83 -5.58 15.79 -7.52
N THR A 84 -4.64 16.50 -6.89
CA THR A 84 -3.78 17.47 -7.60
C THR A 84 -2.87 16.77 -8.62
N ASP A 85 -2.39 15.58 -8.30
CA ASP A 85 -1.61 14.71 -9.18
C ASP A 85 -2.18 13.30 -9.18
N ALA A 86 -2.92 12.95 -10.24
CA ALA A 86 -3.52 11.62 -10.39
C ALA A 86 -2.48 10.51 -10.65
N THR A 87 -1.23 10.86 -10.98
CA THR A 87 -0.14 9.89 -11.23
C THR A 87 0.63 9.53 -9.97
N ARG A 88 0.58 10.39 -8.94
CA ARG A 88 1.24 10.23 -7.64
C ARG A 88 0.29 10.61 -6.51
N LEU A 89 -0.52 9.65 -6.10
CA LEU A 89 -1.52 9.84 -5.06
C LEU A 89 -0.88 9.73 -3.68
N THR A 90 -1.21 10.63 -2.76
CA THR A 90 -0.81 10.49 -1.35
C THR A 90 -1.82 9.62 -0.58
N GLU A 91 -1.45 9.23 0.63
CA GLU A 91 -2.40 8.61 1.56
C GLU A 91 -3.63 9.50 1.83
N ALA A 92 -3.44 10.84 1.85
CA ALA A 92 -4.55 11.77 2.03
C ALA A 92 -5.49 11.80 0.81
N ASP A 93 -4.93 11.74 -0.40
CA ASP A 93 -5.73 11.66 -1.63
C ASP A 93 -6.60 10.40 -1.66
N LEU A 94 -6.05 9.25 -1.24
CA LEU A 94 -6.80 7.99 -1.17
C LEU A 94 -7.81 7.95 -0.03
N LYS A 95 -7.49 8.53 1.13
CA LYS A 95 -8.48 8.71 2.21
C LYS A 95 -9.66 9.55 1.78
N MET A 96 -9.41 10.63 1.02
CA MET A 96 -10.48 11.43 0.42
C MET A 96 -11.21 10.66 -0.69
N ARG A 97 -10.50 9.85 -1.50
CA ARG A 97 -11.11 9.00 -2.51
C ARG A 97 -12.16 8.06 -1.89
N TYR A 98 -11.81 7.48 -0.74
CA TYR A 98 -12.61 6.47 -0.04
C TYR A 98 -13.32 7.03 1.20
N GLU A 99 -13.57 8.34 1.24
CA GLU A 99 -14.30 8.94 2.36
C GLU A 99 -15.68 8.30 2.51
N GLY A 100 -16.06 7.98 3.76
CA GLY A 100 -17.30 7.26 4.06
C GLY A 100 -17.27 5.76 3.77
N ALA A 101 -16.13 5.19 3.35
CA ALA A 101 -16.01 3.75 3.16
C ALA A 101 -16.15 2.99 4.49
N MET A 102 -16.86 1.86 4.44
CA MET A 102 -17.02 0.95 5.57
C MET A 102 -16.50 -0.44 5.22
N VAL A 103 -15.87 -1.11 6.18
CA VAL A 103 -15.48 -2.52 6.04
C VAL A 103 -16.72 -3.37 5.80
N VAL A 104 -16.67 -4.25 4.81
CA VAL A 104 -17.75 -5.19 4.48
C VAL A 104 -17.74 -6.33 5.51
N PRO A 105 -18.79 -6.50 6.32
CA PRO A 105 -18.83 -7.54 7.35
C PRO A 105 -18.71 -8.94 6.76
N GLY A 106 -17.94 -9.82 7.41
CA GLY A 106 -17.74 -11.20 6.99
C GLY A 106 -16.92 -11.38 5.71
N LYS A 107 -16.37 -10.31 5.15
CA LYS A 107 -15.64 -10.33 3.88
C LYS A 107 -14.21 -9.84 4.05
N LYS A 108 -13.29 -10.78 4.29
CA LYS A 108 -11.88 -10.52 4.52
C LYS A 108 -11.02 -11.50 3.72
N VAL A 109 -10.10 -10.97 2.95
CA VAL A 109 -9.10 -11.75 2.22
C VAL A 109 -8.07 -12.26 3.23
N PRO A 110 -7.73 -13.57 3.22
CA PRO A 110 -6.63 -14.07 4.03
C PRO A 110 -5.32 -13.34 3.69
N VAL A 111 -4.60 -12.87 4.71
CA VAL A 111 -3.32 -12.14 4.51
C VAL A 111 -2.31 -12.93 3.66
N PRO A 112 -2.14 -14.25 3.82
CA PRO A 112 -1.24 -15.01 2.95
C PRO A 112 -1.65 -14.99 1.47
N GLU A 113 -2.95 -14.88 1.18
CA GLU A 113 -3.46 -14.74 -0.18
C GLU A 113 -3.19 -13.34 -0.73
N VAL A 114 -3.31 -12.30 0.10
CA VAL A 114 -2.90 -10.94 -0.25
C VAL A 114 -1.41 -10.91 -0.61
N GLU A 115 -0.55 -11.40 0.28
CA GLU A 115 0.91 -11.42 0.10
C GLU A 115 1.33 -12.17 -1.18
N LYS A 116 0.66 -13.29 -1.49
CA LYS A 116 0.88 -14.04 -2.73
C LYS A 116 0.61 -13.22 -3.99
N ASN A 117 -0.35 -12.29 -3.96
CA ASN A 117 -0.77 -11.51 -5.13
C ASN A 117 -0.07 -10.15 -5.24
N VAL A 118 0.51 -9.61 -4.17
CA VAL A 118 1.21 -8.30 -4.19
C VAL A 118 2.30 -8.22 -5.27
N PRO A 119 3.18 -9.23 -5.47
CA PRO A 119 4.19 -9.19 -6.53
C PRO A 119 3.60 -9.01 -7.94
N LEU A 120 2.41 -9.56 -8.19
CA LEU A 120 1.74 -9.45 -9.49
C LEU A 120 1.33 -8.00 -9.81
N ILE A 121 1.18 -7.13 -8.80
CA ILE A 121 0.87 -5.71 -9.01
C ILE A 121 2.04 -5.01 -9.71
N VAL A 122 3.27 -5.32 -9.29
CA VAL A 122 4.49 -4.79 -9.89
C VAL A 122 4.68 -5.34 -11.31
N ASP A 123 4.43 -6.63 -11.52
CA ASP A 123 4.51 -7.23 -12.86
C ASP A 123 3.46 -6.62 -13.81
N ALA A 124 2.24 -6.40 -13.32
CA ALA A 124 1.16 -5.79 -14.11
C ALA A 124 1.43 -4.31 -14.45
N SER A 125 2.18 -3.59 -13.60
CA SER A 125 2.53 -2.18 -13.82
C SER A 125 3.52 -1.98 -14.98
N GLN A 126 4.23 -3.02 -15.40
CA GLN A 126 5.17 -2.95 -16.53
C GLN A 126 4.47 -2.96 -17.89
N ALA A 127 3.19 -3.35 -17.94
CA ALA A 127 2.43 -3.38 -19.17
C ALA A 127 1.79 -2.01 -19.44
N THR A 128 1.81 -1.60 -20.70
CA THR A 128 1.03 -0.47 -21.18
C THR A 128 -0.30 -0.98 -21.73
N PRO A 129 -1.45 -0.63 -21.12
CA PRO A 129 -2.74 -0.95 -21.71
C PRO A 129 -2.92 -0.31 -23.10
N PRO A 130 -3.66 -0.95 -24.02
CA PRO A 130 -3.91 -0.39 -25.34
C PRO A 130 -4.73 0.89 -25.22
N GLN A 131 -4.69 1.70 -26.28
CA GLN A 131 -5.54 2.88 -26.40
C GLN A 131 -7.02 2.49 -26.20
N PRO A 132 -7.77 3.20 -25.35
CA PRO A 132 -9.15 2.88 -25.09
C PRO A 132 -10.02 2.93 -26.35
N THR A 133 -10.92 1.96 -26.51
CA THR A 133 -11.89 1.93 -27.60
C THR A 133 -13.24 2.42 -27.11
N GLN A 134 -13.86 3.35 -27.82
CA GLN A 134 -15.21 3.84 -27.49
C GLN A 134 -16.22 2.69 -27.65
N ARG A 135 -17.09 2.51 -26.65
CA ARG A 135 -18.16 1.51 -26.67
C ARG A 135 -19.56 2.09 -26.57
N GLY A 136 -19.67 3.28 -25.97
CA GLY A 136 -20.96 3.95 -25.81
C GLY A 136 -20.82 5.39 -25.34
N ALA A 137 -21.94 5.91 -24.84
CA ALA A 137 -22.05 7.21 -24.21
C ALA A 137 -22.98 7.09 -23.00
N ASP A 138 -22.73 7.90 -21.98
CA ASP A 138 -23.51 8.00 -20.74
C ASP A 138 -23.60 6.70 -19.91
N MET A 139 -22.77 5.70 -20.21
CA MET A 139 -22.70 4.43 -19.46
C MET A 139 -21.94 4.61 -18.13
N GLY A 140 -21.10 5.63 -18.05
CA GLY A 140 -20.10 5.78 -17.01
C GLY A 140 -18.92 4.84 -17.26
N GLN A 141 -18.11 4.65 -16.23
CA GLN A 141 -16.86 3.91 -16.31
C GLN A 141 -16.65 3.05 -15.07
N THR A 142 -16.49 1.74 -15.25
CA THR A 142 -16.01 0.80 -14.24
C THR A 142 -14.52 0.55 -14.42
N LEU A 143 -13.72 0.95 -13.45
CA LEU A 143 -12.28 0.73 -13.39
C LEU A 143 -11.96 -0.34 -12.34
N LEU A 144 -11.17 -1.35 -12.71
CA LEU A 144 -10.53 -2.29 -11.81
C LEU A 144 -9.03 -1.99 -11.82
N TYR A 145 -8.45 -1.77 -10.64
CA TYR A 145 -7.09 -1.26 -10.50
C TYR A 145 -6.38 -1.81 -9.26
N CYS A 146 -5.05 -1.69 -9.27
CA CYS A 146 -4.20 -1.84 -8.10
C CYS A 146 -3.28 -0.62 -7.95
N TYR A 147 -2.52 -0.55 -6.86
CA TYR A 147 -1.51 0.47 -6.63
C TYR A 147 -0.14 -0.14 -6.43
N THR A 148 0.85 0.42 -7.13
CA THR A 148 2.23 0.35 -6.67
C THR A 148 2.43 1.44 -5.62
N TYR A 149 3.34 1.21 -4.68
CA TYR A 149 3.64 2.16 -3.61
C TYR A 149 5.14 2.44 -3.54
N ASP A 150 5.49 3.71 -3.64
CA ASP A 150 6.84 4.21 -3.40
C ASP A 150 6.94 4.64 -1.93
N ALA A 151 7.68 3.87 -1.12
CA ALA A 151 7.85 4.15 0.30
C ALA A 151 8.73 5.39 0.58
N GLY A 152 9.65 5.73 -0.33
CA GLY A 152 10.50 6.91 -0.21
C GLY A 152 9.72 8.19 -0.46
N ALA A 153 8.88 8.19 -1.49
CA ALA A 153 7.99 9.30 -1.82
C ALA A 153 6.67 9.30 -1.01
N ARG A 154 6.31 8.18 -0.40
CA ARG A 154 5.00 7.93 0.25
C ARG A 154 3.82 8.16 -0.68
N THR A 155 3.98 7.76 -1.94
CA THR A 155 2.98 7.95 -3.00
C THR A 155 2.58 6.64 -3.66
N TYR A 156 1.35 6.58 -4.13
CA TYR A 156 0.77 5.49 -4.87
C TYR A 156 0.71 5.84 -6.36
N SER A 157 0.97 4.85 -7.21
CA SER A 157 0.72 4.95 -8.65
C SER A 157 -0.28 3.88 -9.08
N GLN A 158 -1.35 4.31 -9.73
CA GLN A 158 -2.46 3.45 -10.13
C GLN A 158 -2.06 2.57 -11.31
N VAL A 159 -2.23 1.26 -11.15
CA VAL A 159 -2.09 0.24 -12.18
C VAL A 159 -3.47 -0.15 -12.65
N MET A 160 -3.85 0.27 -13.86
CA MET A 160 -5.10 -0.16 -14.47
C MET A 160 -5.03 -1.64 -14.80
N LEU A 161 -6.04 -2.40 -14.40
CA LEU A 161 -6.22 -3.80 -14.76
C LEU A 161 -7.31 -3.97 -15.81
N ASP A 162 -8.44 -3.30 -15.62
CA ASP A 162 -9.57 -3.29 -16.55
C ASP A 162 -10.31 -1.95 -16.48
N ASN A 163 -10.83 -1.50 -17.62
CA ASN A 163 -11.65 -0.32 -17.75
C ASN A 163 -12.80 -0.64 -18.70
N LYS A 164 -14.05 -0.56 -18.23
CA LYS A 164 -15.28 -0.93 -18.98
C LYS A 164 -16.38 0.10 -18.83
N GLY A 165 -17.03 0.50 -19.92
CA GLY A 165 -18.06 1.54 -19.88
C GLY A 165 -18.12 2.33 -21.18
N ASP A 166 -18.10 3.67 -21.09
CA ASP A 166 -18.00 4.55 -22.27
C ASP A 166 -16.75 4.20 -23.10
N TRP A 167 -15.66 3.87 -22.41
CA TRP A 167 -14.40 3.42 -23.01
C TRP A 167 -13.96 2.08 -22.44
N ASP A 168 -13.43 1.24 -23.31
CA ASP A 168 -12.88 -0.07 -22.97
C ASP A 168 -11.37 -0.09 -23.12
N SER A 169 -10.66 -0.51 -22.08
CA SER A 169 -9.24 -0.88 -22.16
C SER A 169 -8.90 -1.90 -21.08
N THR A 170 -7.90 -2.73 -21.34
CA THR A 170 -7.57 -3.90 -20.52
C THR A 170 -6.07 -4.05 -20.44
N ASN A 171 -5.53 -4.27 -19.24
CA ASN A 171 -4.11 -4.61 -19.09
C ASN A 171 -3.79 -5.94 -19.80
N PRO A 172 -2.82 -5.96 -20.74
CA PRO A 172 -2.54 -7.13 -21.56
C PRO A 172 -1.66 -8.18 -20.85
N SER A 173 -1.04 -7.85 -19.71
CA SER A 173 -0.14 -8.77 -19.02
C SER A 173 -0.85 -9.99 -18.44
N GLN A 174 -0.12 -11.10 -18.34
CA GLN A 174 -0.61 -12.29 -17.63
C GLN A 174 -0.83 -12.01 -16.14
N ALA A 175 0.03 -11.18 -15.52
CA ALA A 175 -0.15 -10.73 -14.15
C ALA A 175 -1.47 -9.94 -13.98
N GLY A 176 -1.74 -8.99 -14.89
CA GLY A 176 -3.00 -8.25 -14.91
C GLY A 176 -4.22 -9.14 -15.12
N LYS A 177 -4.12 -10.18 -15.95
CA LYS A 177 -5.18 -11.21 -16.08
C LYS A 177 -5.42 -11.97 -14.77
N ASN A 178 -4.35 -12.42 -14.10
CA ASN A 178 -4.43 -13.16 -12.84
C ASN A 178 -5.05 -12.30 -11.73
N LEU A 179 -4.59 -11.05 -11.58
CA LEU A 179 -5.13 -10.10 -10.62
C LEU A 179 -6.62 -9.83 -10.84
N ARG A 180 -7.07 -9.67 -12.10
CA ARG A 180 -8.49 -9.50 -12.38
C ARG A 180 -9.32 -10.70 -11.96
N SER A 181 -8.86 -11.91 -12.29
CA SER A 181 -9.55 -13.14 -11.89
C SER A 181 -9.67 -13.24 -10.37
N TRP A 182 -8.58 -12.96 -9.66
CA TRP A 182 -8.53 -12.98 -8.20
C TRP A 182 -9.46 -11.93 -7.58
N LEU A 183 -9.34 -10.67 -8.00
CA LEU A 183 -10.15 -9.57 -7.48
C LEU A 183 -11.63 -9.73 -7.83
N ASN A 184 -11.98 -10.34 -8.96
CA ASN A 184 -13.38 -10.63 -9.29
C ASN A 184 -13.99 -11.66 -8.34
N GLY A 185 -13.21 -12.63 -7.85
CA GLY A 185 -13.63 -13.56 -6.80
C GLY A 185 -13.96 -12.87 -5.48
N TRP A 186 -13.24 -11.80 -5.16
CA TRP A 186 -13.47 -11.01 -3.96
C TRP A 186 -14.51 -9.92 -4.15
N PHE A 187 -14.41 -9.03 -5.13
CA PHE A 187 -15.33 -7.91 -5.33
C PHE A 187 -16.69 -8.31 -5.94
N GLY A 188 -16.81 -9.52 -6.48
CA GLY A 188 -17.97 -9.95 -7.28
C GLY A 188 -17.85 -9.51 -8.75
N PRO A 189 -18.85 -9.77 -9.60
CA PRO A 189 -18.85 -9.28 -10.99
C PRO A 189 -18.97 -7.76 -11.06
N ALA A 190 -18.51 -7.15 -12.15
CA ALA A 190 -18.78 -5.74 -12.42
C ALA A 190 -20.30 -5.57 -12.57
N SER A 191 -20.87 -4.59 -11.87
CA SER A 191 -22.31 -4.29 -11.80
C SER A 191 -22.64 -2.99 -12.50
#